data_AF-A0A8J2KMV1-F1
#
_entry.id   AF-A0A8J2KMV1-F1
#
_cell.length_a   1.000
_cell.length_b   1.000
_cell.length_c   1.000
_cell.angle_alpha   90.00
_cell.angle_beta   90.00
_cell.angle_gamma   90.00
#
_symmetry.space_group_name_H-M   'P 1'
#
loop_
_entity.id
_entity.type
_entity.pdbx_description
1 polymer ?
#
loop_
_entity_poly.entity_id
_entity_poly.type
_entity_poly.pdbx_seq_one_letter_code
_entity_poly.pdbx_strand_id
1 'polypeptide(L)'
;MYPNNNIFPILALLLISILISFTNAVRIRNSVGLLRQKEKTAPLILNNGSVVIRPQCTYKEGDALVGLKTIQILRLYRHPAETHYVTTADGYILELQRIPAPGKPVVVVVAGILQTSRDLLLNCKGRSIASKLIKSGYDVWLG
;
A
#
# COMPACT_ATOMS: atom_id res chain seq x y z
N MET A 1 -17.95 10.48 61.23
CA MET A 1 -18.31 10.70 59.82
C MET A 1 -17.00 10.78 59.03
N TYR A 2 -16.40 9.64 58.71
CA TYR A 2 -15.15 9.57 57.95
C TYR A 2 -15.50 9.39 56.47
N PRO A 3 -15.00 10.22 55.55
CA PRO A 3 -15.20 10.01 54.12
C PRO A 3 -14.40 8.77 53.74
N ASN A 4 -15.08 7.77 53.20
CA ASN A 4 -14.49 6.46 52.93
C ASN A 4 -13.63 6.55 51.67
N ASN A 5 -12.41 7.07 51.82
CA ASN A 5 -11.40 7.25 50.77
C ASN A 5 -10.72 5.92 50.41
N ASN A 6 -11.51 4.89 50.10
CA ASN A 6 -10.99 3.64 49.59
C ASN A 6 -10.54 3.87 48.15
N ILE A 7 -9.24 4.11 47.97
CA ILE A 7 -8.55 4.28 46.67
C ILE A 7 -8.42 2.95 45.90
N PHE A 8 -8.58 1.83 46.61
CA PHE A 8 -8.49 0.47 46.08
C PHE A 8 -9.33 0.16 44.82
N PRO A 9 -10.62 0.53 44.70
CA PRO A 9 -11.41 0.25 43.50
C PRO A 9 -10.94 1.07 42.30
N ILE A 10 -10.46 2.30 42.50
CA ILE A 10 -9.95 3.15 41.41
C ILE A 10 -8.64 2.56 40.86
N LEU A 11 -7.74 2.13 41.74
CA LEU A 11 -6.48 1.49 41.34
C LEU A 11 -6.73 0.15 40.62
N ALA A 12 -7.70 -0.63 41.09
CA ALA A 12 -8.08 -1.89 40.44
C ALA A 12 -8.58 -1.69 39.00
N LEU A 13 -9.40 -0.67 38.76
CA LEU A 13 -9.89 -0.34 37.41
C LEU A 13 -8.77 0.14 36.48
N LEU A 14 -7.79 0.91 36.99
CA LEU A 14 -6.63 1.32 36.21
C LEU A 14 -5.72 0.12 35.84
N LEU A 15 -5.53 -0.83 36.75
CA LEU A 15 -4.75 -2.04 36.46
C LEU A 15 -5.42 -2.92 35.41
N ILE A 16 -6.76 -3.06 35.47
CA ILE A 16 -7.54 -3.84 34.49
C ILE A 16 -7.46 -3.19 33.10
N SER A 17 -7.58 -1.86 32.99
CA SER A 17 -7.48 -1.17 31.69
C SER A 17 -6.08 -1.29 31.08
N ILE A 18 -5.03 -1.20 31.91
CA ILE A 18 -3.64 -1.43 31.50
C ILE A 18 -3.47 -2.87 30.99
N LEU A 19 -3.96 -3.88 31.72
CA LEU A 19 -3.87 -5.29 31.33
C LEU A 19 -4.60 -5.59 30.01
N ILE A 20 -5.79 -5.02 29.79
CA ILE A 20 -6.54 -5.17 28.53
C ILE A 20 -5.78 -4.49 27.38
N SER A 21 -5.18 -3.33 27.62
CA SER A 21 -4.38 -2.62 26.62
C SER A 21 -3.10 -3.39 26.24
N PHE A 22 -2.41 -3.97 27.24
CA PHE A 22 -1.22 -4.81 27.02
C PHE A 22 -1.55 -6.11 26.28
N THR A 23 -2.64 -6.80 26.63
CA THR A 23 -3.06 -8.03 25.93
C THR A 23 -3.43 -7.74 24.47
N ASN A 24 -4.15 -6.64 24.20
CA ASN A 24 -4.44 -6.20 22.83
C ASN A 24 -3.16 -5.81 22.06
N ALA A 25 -2.23 -5.09 22.68
CA ALA A 25 -0.97 -4.68 22.05
C ALA A 25 -0.06 -5.87 21.71
N VAL A 26 0.02 -6.87 22.61
CA VAL A 26 0.76 -8.12 22.35
C VAL A 26 0.10 -8.92 21.23
N ARG A 27 -1.24 -8.96 21.18
CA ARG A 27 -1.98 -9.63 20.11
C ARG A 27 -1.74 -8.99 18.74
N ILE A 28 -1.78 -7.66 18.66
CA ILE A 28 -1.48 -6.92 17.42
C ILE A 28 -0.02 -7.17 17.01
N ARG A 29 0.92 -7.12 17.95
CA ARG A 29 2.34 -7.39 17.68
C ARG A 29 2.56 -8.80 17.11
N ASN A 30 1.93 -9.81 17.69
CA ASN A 30 2.07 -11.19 17.22
C ASN A 30 1.40 -11.42 15.85
N SER A 31 0.23 -10.82 15.62
CA SER A 31 -0.44 -10.88 14.31
C SER A 31 0.35 -10.17 13.21
N VAL A 32 0.96 -9.03 13.49
CA VAL A 32 1.85 -8.32 12.55
C VAL A 32 3.16 -9.09 12.32
N GLY A 33 3.67 -9.77 13.34
CA GLY A 33 4.85 -10.65 13.23
C GLY A 33 4.65 -11.82 12.26
N LEU A 34 3.46 -12.43 12.25
CA LEU A 34 3.11 -13.51 11.31
C LEU A 34 2.93 -13.02 9.87
N LEU A 35 2.45 -11.79 9.68
CA LEU A 35 2.32 -11.19 8.35
C LEU A 35 3.68 -10.82 7.74
N ARG A 36 4.68 -10.48 8.56
CA ARG A 36 6.06 -10.25 8.11
C ARG A 36 6.73 -11.50 7.54
N GLN A 37 6.34 -12.68 8.01
CA GLN A 37 7.00 -13.93 7.62
C GLN A 37 6.45 -14.52 6.31
N LYS A 38 5.25 -14.12 5.89
CA LYS A 38 4.63 -14.61 4.65
C LYS A 38 5.11 -13.89 3.39
N GLU A 39 5.86 -12.78 3.51
CA GLU A 39 6.51 -12.09 2.39
C GLU A 39 7.99 -12.47 2.20
N LYS A 40 8.40 -13.67 2.61
CA LYS A 40 9.55 -14.33 2.01
C LYS A 40 9.03 -15.41 1.07
N THR A 41 8.63 -14.99 -0.13
CA THR A 41 8.29 -15.92 -1.22
C THR A 41 9.51 -16.81 -1.49
N ALA A 42 9.33 -18.13 -1.39
CA ALA A 42 10.32 -19.13 -1.73
C ALA A 42 10.94 -18.86 -3.12
N PRO A 43 12.25 -19.12 -3.31
CA PRO A 43 12.88 -18.99 -4.61
C PRO A 43 12.23 -19.94 -5.61
N LEU A 44 12.01 -19.48 -6.83
CA LEU A 44 11.56 -20.37 -7.91
C LEU A 44 12.79 -21.16 -8.37
N ILE A 45 12.80 -22.46 -8.10
CA ILE A 45 13.80 -23.38 -8.63
C ILE A 45 13.30 -23.84 -10.00
N LEU A 46 14.07 -23.54 -11.04
CA LEU A 46 13.81 -24.02 -12.39
C LEU A 46 14.18 -25.50 -12.49
N ASN A 47 13.52 -26.23 -13.40
CA ASN A 47 13.71 -27.67 -13.58
C ASN A 47 15.14 -28.08 -13.98
N ASN A 48 15.97 -27.10 -14.36
CA ASN A 48 17.39 -27.26 -14.66
C ASN A 48 18.31 -26.91 -13.47
N GLY A 49 17.77 -26.83 -12.25
CA GLY A 49 18.51 -26.51 -11.03
C GLY A 49 18.86 -25.03 -10.85
N SER A 50 18.44 -24.15 -11.77
CA SER A 50 18.72 -22.71 -11.67
C SER A 50 17.80 -22.04 -10.63
N VAL A 51 18.38 -21.37 -9.64
CA VAL A 51 17.65 -20.62 -8.62
C VAL A 51 17.35 -19.22 -9.14
N VAL A 52 16.09 -18.94 -9.48
CA VAL A 52 15.66 -17.57 -9.79
C VAL A 52 15.37 -16.86 -8.48
N ILE A 53 16.37 -16.10 -8.02
CA ILE A 53 16.15 -15.10 -6.98
C ILE A 53 15.20 -14.07 -7.61
N ARG A 54 13.94 -14.01 -7.14
CA ARG A 54 13.07 -12.88 -7.47
C ARG A 54 13.86 -11.63 -7.09
N PRO A 55 14.05 -10.63 -7.97
CA PRO A 55 14.75 -9.41 -7.58
C PRO A 55 14.08 -8.90 -6.32
N GLN A 56 14.83 -8.93 -5.22
CA GLN A 56 14.38 -8.30 -3.99
C GLN A 56 14.19 -6.85 -4.33
N CYS A 57 13.09 -6.28 -3.87
CA CYS A 57 12.80 -4.88 -4.05
C CYS A 57 13.80 -4.07 -3.22
N THR A 58 14.99 -3.88 -3.76
CA THR A 58 15.98 -2.99 -3.19
C THR A 58 15.57 -1.60 -3.63
N TYR A 59 14.78 -0.93 -2.79
CA TYR A 59 14.70 0.52 -2.84
C TYR A 59 16.11 0.98 -2.48
N LYS A 60 16.92 1.42 -3.46
CA LYS A 60 18.28 1.87 -3.16
C LYS A 60 18.14 3.22 -2.49
N GLU A 61 18.86 3.40 -1.39
CA GLU A 61 18.96 4.70 -0.75
C GLU A 61 19.56 5.69 -1.76
N GLY A 62 18.75 6.64 -2.24
CA GLY A 62 19.02 7.46 -3.44
C GLY A 62 18.07 7.24 -4.64
N ASP A 63 16.97 6.50 -4.46
CA ASP A 63 16.08 6.09 -5.54
C ASP A 63 15.45 7.23 -6.36
N ALA A 64 15.49 7.01 -7.67
CA ALA A 64 15.07 7.92 -8.74
C ALA A 64 13.59 8.30 -8.77
N LEU A 65 12.77 7.91 -7.78
CA LEU A 65 11.32 8.18 -7.76
C LEU A 65 10.92 9.39 -6.92
N VAL A 66 11.83 9.88 -6.07
CA VAL A 66 11.59 11.06 -5.22
C VAL A 66 11.42 12.28 -6.12
N GLY A 67 10.31 13.01 -5.96
CA GLY A 67 9.98 14.20 -6.76
C GLY A 67 9.38 13.90 -8.14
N LEU A 68 9.28 12.64 -8.56
CA LEU A 68 8.61 12.29 -9.82
C LEU A 68 7.09 12.30 -9.69
N LYS A 69 6.43 12.80 -10.74
CA LYS A 69 4.98 12.68 -10.93
C LYS A 69 4.60 11.26 -11.37
N THR A 70 3.34 10.88 -11.13
CA THR A 70 2.77 9.57 -11.53
C THR A 70 3.07 9.21 -12.98
N ILE A 71 2.88 10.15 -13.91
CA ILE A 71 3.15 9.94 -15.34
C ILE A 71 4.62 9.62 -15.64
N GLN A 72 5.55 10.25 -14.92
CA GLN A 72 6.99 10.04 -15.10
C GLN A 72 7.39 8.65 -14.60
N ILE A 73 6.80 8.22 -13.48
CA ILE A 73 7.02 6.88 -12.91
C ILE A 73 6.51 5.79 -13.87
N LEU A 74 5.31 5.97 -14.44
CA LEU A 74 4.77 5.03 -15.43
C LEU A 74 5.66 4.89 -16.67
N ARG A 75 6.14 6.03 -17.19
CA ARG A 75 7.07 6.06 -18.33
C ARG A 75 8.41 5.41 -17.99
N LEU A 76 8.96 5.67 -16.81
CA LEU A 76 10.17 5.01 -16.30
C LEU A 76 9.99 3.48 -16.24
N TYR A 77 8.79 3.02 -15.89
CA TYR A 77 8.46 1.60 -15.88
C TYR A 77 8.15 1.02 -17.27
N ARG A 78 8.22 1.83 -18.33
CA ARG A 78 7.93 1.46 -19.72
C ARG A 78 6.47 1.07 -19.95
N HIS A 79 5.55 1.73 -19.26
CA HIS A 79 4.11 1.62 -19.54
C HIS A 79 3.63 2.82 -20.35
N PRO A 80 2.68 2.63 -21.29
CA PRO A 80 1.99 3.76 -21.91
C PRO A 80 1.22 4.52 -20.84
N ALA A 81 1.21 5.84 -20.92
CA ALA A 81 0.59 6.66 -19.90
C ALA A 81 0.04 7.96 -20.50
N GLU A 82 -1.21 8.26 -20.17
CA GLU A 82 -1.97 9.43 -20.59
C GLU A 82 -2.36 10.26 -19.35
N THR A 83 -2.42 11.58 -19.50
CA THR A 83 -2.96 12.50 -18.50
C THR A 83 -4.27 13.06 -19.00
N HIS A 84 -5.32 13.00 -18.19
CA HIS A 84 -6.67 13.50 -18.49
C HIS A 84 -7.09 14.52 -17.44
N TYR A 85 -7.75 15.59 -17.87
CA TYR A 85 -8.31 16.60 -16.96
C TYR A 85 -9.83 16.52 -16.98
N VAL A 86 -10.44 16.32 -15.81
CA VAL A 86 -11.90 16.21 -15.65
C VAL A 86 -12.38 17.33 -14.76
N THR A 87 -13.40 18.07 -15.21
CA THR A 87 -14.04 19.12 -14.39
C THR A 87 -15.27 18.54 -13.72
N THR A 88 -15.32 18.61 -12.38
CA THR A 88 -16.48 18.18 -11.59
C THR A 88 -17.60 19.22 -11.67
N ALA A 89 -18.82 18.83 -11.28
CA ALA A 89 -19.99 19.72 -11.34
C ALA A 89 -19.86 20.99 -10.46
N ASP A 90 -19.09 20.90 -9.38
CA ASP A 90 -18.74 21.98 -8.47
C ASP A 90 -17.48 22.76 -8.89
N GLY A 91 -16.91 22.48 -10.07
CA GLY A 91 -15.89 23.29 -10.72
C GLY A 91 -14.44 22.93 -10.40
N TYR A 92 -14.18 21.82 -9.70
CA TYR A 92 -12.81 21.34 -9.48
C TYR A 92 -12.26 20.67 -10.74
N ILE A 93 -10.98 20.92 -11.03
CA ILE A 93 -10.26 20.28 -12.14
C ILE A 93 -9.39 19.16 -11.56
N LEU A 94 -9.75 17.91 -11.88
CA LEU A 94 -9.03 16.72 -11.45
C LEU A 94 -8.06 16.25 -12.54
N GLU A 95 -6.82 15.97 -12.17
CA GLU A 95 -5.84 15.32 -13.04
C GLU A 95 -5.86 13.80 -12.80
N LEU A 96 -6.23 13.03 -13.81
CA LEU A 96 -6.24 11.57 -13.78
C LEU A 96 -5.13 11.02 -14.69
N GLN A 97 -4.49 9.93 -14.27
CA GLN A 97 -3.53 9.23 -15.11
C GLN A 97 -4.10 7.89 -15.58
N ARG A 98 -4.00 7.60 -16.88
CA ARG A 98 -4.49 6.37 -17.49
C ARG A 98 -3.34 5.56 -18.09
N ILE A 99 -3.36 4.25 -17.87
CA ILE A 99 -2.55 3.27 -18.58
C ILE A 99 -3.46 2.58 -19.59
N PRO A 100 -3.44 2.97 -20.87
CA PRO A 100 -4.44 2.53 -21.84
C PRO A 100 -4.25 1.05 -22.21
N ALA A 101 -5.37 0.34 -22.34
CA ALA A 101 -5.42 -1.00 -22.89
C ALA A 101 -6.69 -1.16 -23.76
N PRO A 102 -6.65 -0.75 -25.04
CA PRO A 102 -7.82 -0.73 -25.91
C PRO A 102 -8.52 -2.09 -26.00
N GLY A 103 -9.86 -2.09 -25.90
CA GLY A 103 -10.67 -3.31 -25.96
C GLY A 103 -10.58 -4.20 -24.71
N LYS A 104 -10.03 -3.69 -23.60
CA LYS A 104 -9.95 -4.39 -22.32
C LYS A 104 -10.92 -3.79 -21.29
N PRO A 105 -11.30 -4.56 -20.26
CA PRO A 105 -12.15 -4.04 -19.20
C PRO A 105 -11.46 -2.88 -18.47
N VAL A 106 -12.24 -1.85 -18.13
CA VAL A 106 -11.74 -0.64 -17.47
C VAL A 106 -11.80 -0.81 -15.95
N VAL A 107 -10.73 -0.41 -15.27
CA VAL A 107 -10.65 -0.38 -13.80
C VAL A 107 -10.19 1.00 -13.36
N VAL A 108 -10.95 1.61 -12.46
CA VAL A 108 -10.58 2.87 -11.80
C VAL A 108 -10.08 2.55 -10.39
N VAL A 109 -8.91 3.07 -10.05
CA VAL A 109 -8.31 2.94 -8.72
C VAL A 109 -8.15 4.34 -8.15
N VAL A 110 -8.77 4.57 -6.99
CA VAL A 110 -8.75 5.87 -6.31
C VAL A 110 -7.86 5.76 -5.08
N ALA A 111 -6.97 6.73 -4.90
CA ALA A 111 -6.13 6.85 -3.73
C ALA A 111 -6.97 7.12 -2.45
N GLY A 112 -6.45 6.70 -1.30
CA GLY A 112 -7.09 6.94 -0.01
C GLY A 112 -6.88 8.35 0.54
N ILE A 113 -7.32 8.56 1.78
CA ILE A 113 -7.12 9.81 2.53
C ILE A 113 -5.61 10.07 2.69
N LEU A 114 -5.18 11.31 2.39
CA LEU A 114 -3.77 11.74 2.41
C LEU A 114 -2.85 10.98 1.43
N GLN A 115 -3.42 10.42 0.37
CA GLN A 115 -2.69 9.75 -0.69
C GLN A 115 -2.91 10.42 -2.04
N THR A 116 -2.10 10.03 -3.01
CA THR A 116 -2.13 10.48 -4.39
C THR A 116 -2.06 9.27 -5.32
N SER A 117 -2.39 9.45 -6.60
CA SER A 117 -2.27 8.40 -7.62
C SER A 117 -0.86 7.77 -7.69
N ARG A 118 0.17 8.50 -7.26
CA ARG A 118 1.55 8.03 -7.18
C ARG A 118 1.73 6.86 -6.21
N ASP A 119 0.98 6.86 -5.11
CA ASP A 119 1.10 5.85 -4.06
C ASP A 119 0.67 4.46 -4.53
N LEU A 120 -0.20 4.42 -5.55
CA LEU A 120 -0.62 3.21 -6.25
C LEU A 120 0.53 2.56 -7.07
N LEU A 121 1.65 3.27 -7.23
CA LEU A 121 2.85 2.86 -7.96
C LEU A 121 4.08 2.69 -7.07
N LEU A 122 4.05 3.12 -5.79
CA LEU A 122 5.25 3.16 -4.93
C LEU A 122 5.81 1.80 -4.54
N ASN A 123 5.01 0.73 -4.63
CA ASN A 123 5.56 -0.62 -4.49
C ASN A 123 6.50 -0.92 -5.67
N CYS A 124 7.53 -1.72 -5.42
CA CYS A 124 8.45 -2.14 -6.47
C CYS A 124 7.76 -2.63 -7.74
N LYS A 125 8.40 -2.35 -8.87
CA LYS A 125 7.91 -2.65 -10.21
C LYS A 125 7.36 -4.07 -10.27
N GLY A 126 6.07 -4.21 -10.59
CA GLY A 126 5.42 -5.51 -10.69
C GLY A 126 4.69 -6.01 -9.43
N ARG A 127 4.79 -5.32 -8.29
CA ARG A 127 4.08 -5.63 -7.04
C ARG A 127 3.01 -4.59 -6.67
N SER A 128 3.06 -3.39 -7.24
CA SER A 128 2.04 -2.36 -7.02
C SER A 128 0.67 -2.78 -7.53
N ILE A 129 -0.40 -2.19 -6.98
CA ILE A 129 -1.77 -2.50 -7.39
C ILE A 129 -1.96 -2.21 -8.88
N ALA A 130 -1.48 -1.06 -9.36
CA ALA A 130 -1.48 -0.71 -10.76
C ALA A 130 -0.67 -1.72 -11.60
N SER A 131 0.51 -2.13 -11.14
CA SER A 131 1.32 -3.14 -11.83
C SER A 131 0.58 -4.48 -11.99
N LYS A 132 -0.18 -4.91 -10.97
CA LYS A 132 -0.96 -6.16 -11.03
C LYS A 132 -2.09 -6.04 -12.05
N LEU A 133 -2.82 -4.92 -12.04
CA LEU A 133 -3.91 -4.68 -12.98
C LEU A 133 -3.42 -4.59 -14.43
N ILE A 134 -2.30 -3.90 -14.68
CA ILE A 134 -1.68 -3.84 -16.00
C ILE A 134 -1.29 -5.25 -16.48
N LYS A 135 -0.66 -6.05 -15.61
CA LYS A 135 -0.27 -7.43 -15.94
C LYS A 135 -1.46 -8.33 -16.21
N SER A 136 -2.58 -8.09 -15.56
CA SER A 136 -3.85 -8.78 -15.82
C SER A 136 -4.56 -8.27 -17.09
N GLY A 137 -4.01 -7.26 -17.76
CA GLY A 137 -4.49 -6.78 -19.05
C GLY A 137 -5.69 -5.84 -18.97
N TYR A 138 -5.88 -5.13 -17.86
CA TYR A 138 -6.94 -4.12 -17.71
C TYR A 138 -6.51 -2.76 -18.28
N ASP A 139 -7.50 -1.95 -18.66
CA ASP A 139 -7.33 -0.52 -18.91
C ASP A 139 -7.46 0.21 -17.58
N VAL A 140 -6.36 0.81 -17.10
CA VAL A 140 -6.26 1.25 -15.70
C VAL A 140 -6.29 2.76 -15.61
N TRP A 141 -7.20 3.29 -14.79
CA TRP A 141 -7.29 4.70 -14.44
C TRP A 141 -6.86 4.89 -12.98
N LEU A 142 -6.01 5.88 -12.74
CA LEU A 142 -5.48 6.23 -11.43
C LEU A 142 -5.96 7.64 -11.06
N GLY A 143 -6.68 7.73 -9.94
CA GLY A 143 -7.13 8.96 -9.30
C GLY A 143 -6.53 9.13 -7.92
#